data_AF-A0A1Q6PSU7-F1
#
_entry.id   AF-A0A1Q6PSU7-F1
#
_cell.length_a   1.000
_cell.length_b   1.000
_cell.length_c   1.000
_cell.angle_alpha   90.00
_cell.angle_beta   90.00
_cell.angle_gamma   90.00
#
_symmetry.space_group_name_H-M   'P 1'
#
loop_
_entity.id
_entity.type
_entity.pdbx_description
1 polymer ?
#
loop_
_entity_poly.entity_id
_entity_poly.type
_entity_poly.pdbx_seq_one_letter_code
_entity_poly.pdbx_strand_id
1 'polypeptide(L)'
;MKRFTGHTEEWGTFLDVKHWPEIKNPKKYAGQRVVIGSVTDGYNPQEEQFRNTRKLLEQLIGSDADILICTKSDLVVRDIDLLKKLGRVTVSWSINTLDENFKNDMDSASSIERRIAAMKQVYDAGIRTVCFVSPVFPGITDFEAIFERVKDQCDLFWLENLNLRGGFKKTIMDYIAGKYPDLVPLYDEIYNKHNRSYFEALEVKAEEMAKKYDCPFVDNEMPYGRVPQGHPVIVDYFYHEEIRGTENTGKRNR
;
A
#
# COMPACT_ATOMS: atom_id res chain seq x y z
N MET A 1 8.88 -17.87 1.39
CA MET A 1 8.28 -18.06 2.72
C MET A 1 9.05 -19.14 3.42
N LYS A 2 9.41 -18.97 4.70
CA LYS A 2 10.23 -19.89 5.50
C LYS A 2 9.78 -21.36 5.36
N ARG A 3 8.46 -21.58 5.28
CA ARG A 3 7.82 -22.90 5.06
C ARG A 3 8.21 -23.64 3.77
N PHE A 4 8.79 -22.95 2.78
CA PHE A 4 9.13 -23.53 1.47
C PHE A 4 10.63 -23.58 1.19
N THR A 5 11.45 -22.88 2.00
CA THR A 5 12.89 -22.75 1.75
C THR A 5 13.74 -23.47 2.79
N GLY A 6 13.13 -24.03 3.83
CA GLY A 6 13.83 -24.85 4.82
C GLY A 6 14.61 -24.06 5.87
N HIS A 7 14.52 -22.73 5.87
CA HIS A 7 15.11 -21.89 6.90
C HIS A 7 14.59 -22.23 8.29
N THR A 8 15.52 -22.32 9.24
CA THR A 8 15.22 -22.51 10.66
C THR A 8 15.33 -21.17 11.41
N GLU A 9 16.08 -20.22 10.87
CA GLU A 9 16.32 -18.87 11.38
C GLU A 9 15.03 -18.06 11.49
N GLU A 10 14.99 -17.09 12.41
CA GLU A 10 13.84 -16.23 12.64
C GLU A 10 13.37 -15.51 11.36
N TRP A 11 12.06 -15.31 11.24
CA TRP A 11 11.52 -14.63 10.07
C TRP A 11 12.00 -13.18 10.04
N GLY A 12 12.54 -12.75 8.90
CA GLY A 12 13.10 -11.40 8.73
C GLY A 12 14.60 -11.30 8.99
N THR A 13 15.28 -12.36 9.42
CA THR A 13 16.74 -12.35 9.67
C THR A 13 17.58 -12.98 8.56
N PHE A 14 16.95 -13.43 7.47
CA PHE A 14 17.62 -14.08 6.34
C PHE A 14 17.15 -13.50 5.01
N LEU A 15 17.94 -13.70 3.96
CA LEU A 15 17.65 -13.25 2.60
C LEU A 15 18.04 -14.32 1.59
N ASP A 16 17.05 -14.79 0.83
CA ASP A 16 17.28 -15.61 -0.35
C ASP A 16 17.23 -14.74 -1.61
N VAL A 17 18.35 -14.60 -2.30
CA VAL A 17 18.38 -13.95 -3.60
C VAL A 17 17.78 -14.91 -4.63
N LYS A 18 16.61 -14.56 -5.14
CA LYS A 18 15.95 -15.37 -6.16
C LYS A 18 16.68 -15.28 -7.48
N HIS A 19 16.84 -16.42 -8.13
CA HIS A 19 17.28 -16.55 -9.51
C HIS A 19 16.23 -17.29 -10.31
N TRP A 20 15.97 -16.84 -11.53
CA TRP A 20 15.00 -17.46 -12.44
C TRP A 20 15.54 -17.48 -13.86
N PRO A 21 15.14 -18.47 -14.69
CA PRO A 21 15.39 -18.42 -16.12
C PRO A 21 14.71 -17.19 -16.74
N GLU A 22 15.35 -16.59 -17.74
CA GLU A 22 14.81 -15.46 -18.48
C GLU A 22 13.37 -15.73 -19.00
N ILE A 23 12.51 -14.73 -18.86
CA ILE A 23 11.14 -14.77 -19.38
C ILE A 23 11.18 -14.64 -20.91
N LYS A 24 11.17 -15.78 -21.62
CA LYS A 24 11.22 -15.81 -23.09
C LYS A 24 9.95 -15.33 -23.80
N ASN A 25 8.79 -15.43 -23.14
CA ASN A 25 7.49 -15.02 -23.71
C ASN A 25 6.74 -14.12 -22.71
N PRO A 26 7.08 -12.82 -22.63
CA PRO A 26 6.41 -11.89 -21.71
C PRO A 26 4.95 -11.63 -22.08
N LYS A 27 4.56 -11.81 -23.35
CA LYS A 27 3.18 -11.66 -23.83
C LYS A 27 2.18 -12.61 -23.17
N LYS A 28 2.64 -13.70 -22.55
CA LYS A 28 1.75 -14.59 -21.77
C LYS A 28 1.07 -13.87 -20.59
N TYR A 29 1.62 -12.74 -20.14
CA TYR A 29 1.07 -11.92 -19.06
C TYR A 29 0.14 -10.80 -19.55
N ALA A 30 -0.13 -10.72 -20.86
CA ALA A 30 -1.02 -9.69 -21.41
C ALA A 30 -2.41 -9.75 -20.74
N GLY A 31 -2.88 -8.60 -20.26
CA GLY A 31 -4.15 -8.49 -19.54
C GLY A 31 -4.15 -9.09 -18.12
N GLN A 32 -3.04 -9.68 -17.66
CA GLN A 32 -2.90 -10.17 -16.29
C GLN A 32 -2.38 -9.07 -15.37
N ARG A 33 -2.77 -9.13 -14.10
CA ARG A 33 -2.23 -8.25 -13.05
C ARG A 33 -0.99 -8.86 -12.41
N VAL A 34 0.12 -8.14 -12.46
CA VAL A 34 1.38 -8.50 -11.78
C VAL A 34 1.55 -7.57 -10.58
N VAL A 35 1.46 -8.13 -9.37
CA VAL A 35 1.66 -7.37 -8.13
C VAL A 35 3.05 -7.63 -7.59
N ILE A 36 3.88 -6.58 -7.57
CA ILE A 36 5.19 -6.55 -6.93
C ILE A 36 5.02 -5.89 -5.57
N GLY A 37 5.43 -6.55 -4.48
CA GLY A 37 5.21 -6.01 -3.13
C GLY A 37 4.07 -6.65 -2.34
N SER A 38 3.48 -7.75 -2.81
CA SER A 38 2.30 -8.37 -2.17
C SER A 38 2.57 -9.07 -0.83
N VAL A 39 3.80 -9.51 -0.60
CA VAL A 39 4.21 -10.22 0.64
C VAL A 39 5.42 -9.57 1.30
N THR A 40 6.34 -9.05 0.49
CA THR A 40 7.57 -8.38 0.90
C THR A 40 7.80 -7.21 -0.04
N ASP A 41 8.41 -6.13 0.45
CA ASP A 41 8.72 -4.96 -0.37
C ASP A 41 9.65 -5.33 -1.53
N GLY A 42 9.22 -5.04 -2.77
CA GLY A 42 9.98 -5.27 -3.98
C GLY A 42 11.14 -4.29 -4.18
N TYR A 43 11.28 -3.30 -3.33
CA TYR A 43 12.31 -2.28 -3.32
C TYR A 43 12.96 -2.14 -1.93
N ASN A 44 13.05 -3.26 -1.20
CA ASN A 44 13.85 -3.33 0.03
C ASN A 44 15.31 -2.88 -0.21
N PRO A 45 16.06 -2.51 0.85
CA PRO A 45 17.42 -1.96 0.70
C PRO A 45 18.39 -2.84 -0.12
N GLN A 46 18.21 -4.16 -0.09
CA GLN A 46 19.08 -5.09 -0.81
C GLN A 46 18.92 -5.01 -2.34
N GLU A 47 17.82 -4.42 -2.84
CA GLU A 47 17.63 -4.15 -4.26
C GLU A 47 18.56 -3.07 -4.84
N GLU A 48 19.27 -2.30 -4.01
CA GLU A 48 20.35 -1.43 -4.48
C GLU A 48 21.46 -2.25 -5.15
N GLN A 49 21.77 -3.42 -4.58
CA GLN A 49 22.80 -4.35 -5.04
C GLN A 49 22.25 -5.36 -6.05
N PHE A 50 21.19 -6.10 -5.70
CA PHE A 50 20.77 -7.27 -6.49
C PHE A 50 19.96 -6.92 -7.75
N ARG A 51 19.20 -5.81 -7.69
CA ARG A 51 18.41 -5.27 -8.80
C ARG A 51 17.48 -6.32 -9.44
N ASN A 52 16.95 -7.26 -8.66
CA ASN A 52 16.09 -8.31 -9.18
C ASN A 52 14.76 -7.75 -9.67
N THR A 53 14.20 -6.77 -8.98
CA THR A 53 12.99 -6.07 -9.43
C THR A 53 13.25 -5.34 -10.74
N ARG A 54 14.40 -4.67 -10.87
CA ARG A 54 14.79 -4.02 -12.14
C ARG A 54 14.89 -5.03 -13.28
N LYS A 55 15.60 -6.16 -13.09
CA LYS A 55 15.73 -7.24 -14.08
C LYS A 55 14.36 -7.80 -14.49
N LEU A 56 13.45 -7.94 -13.54
CA LEU A 56 12.08 -8.37 -13.82
C LEU A 56 11.35 -7.32 -14.68
N LEU A 57 11.44 -6.04 -14.36
CA LEU A 57 10.82 -4.96 -15.14
C LEU A 57 11.37 -4.91 -16.58
N GLU A 58 12.68 -5.09 -16.76
CA GLU A 58 13.32 -5.20 -18.09
C GLU A 58 12.71 -6.34 -18.91
N GLN A 59 12.52 -7.52 -18.29
CA GLN A 59 11.93 -8.70 -18.95
C GLN A 59 10.42 -8.57 -19.17
N LEU A 60 9.72 -7.68 -18.47
CA LEU A 60 8.29 -7.43 -18.66
C LEU A 60 7.97 -6.36 -19.72
N ILE A 61 8.98 -5.70 -20.29
CA ILE A 61 8.76 -4.76 -21.41
C ILE A 61 8.06 -5.49 -22.56
N GLY A 62 6.97 -4.90 -23.05
CA GLY A 62 6.14 -5.48 -24.10
C GLY A 62 5.21 -6.61 -23.66
N SER A 63 5.09 -6.89 -22.35
CA SER A 63 4.16 -7.91 -21.82
C SER A 63 2.68 -7.55 -21.91
N ASP A 64 2.35 -6.27 -21.98
CA ASP A 64 0.98 -5.72 -21.82
C ASP A 64 0.29 -6.13 -20.50
N ALA A 65 1.08 -6.47 -19.48
CA ALA A 65 0.60 -6.73 -18.14
C ALA A 65 0.19 -5.43 -17.42
N ASP A 66 -0.76 -5.53 -16.49
CA ASP A 66 -1.10 -4.48 -15.54
C ASP A 66 -0.22 -4.62 -14.29
N ILE A 67 0.81 -3.79 -14.17
CA ILE A 67 1.80 -3.88 -13.11
C ILE A 67 1.40 -2.95 -11.96
N LEU A 68 1.22 -3.52 -10.78
CA LEU A 68 1.05 -2.79 -9.52
C LEU A 68 2.29 -3.01 -8.65
N ILE A 69 2.98 -1.94 -8.30
CA ILE A 69 4.10 -1.95 -7.36
C ILE A 69 3.61 -1.37 -6.02
N CYS A 70 3.80 -2.10 -4.94
CA CYS A 70 3.57 -1.64 -3.57
C CYS A 70 4.89 -1.55 -2.82
N THR A 71 5.21 -0.37 -2.29
CA THR A 71 6.50 -0.14 -1.62
C THR A 71 6.43 0.88 -0.48
N LYS A 72 7.41 0.82 0.41
CA LYS A 72 7.75 1.79 1.45
C LYS A 72 9.08 2.49 1.15
N SER A 73 9.61 2.30 -0.06
CA SER A 73 10.95 2.71 -0.48
C SER A 73 10.90 3.82 -1.53
N ASP A 74 11.93 4.63 -1.56
CA ASP A 74 12.19 5.62 -2.60
C ASP A 74 13.03 5.05 -3.76
N LEU A 75 13.57 3.84 -3.62
CA LEU A 75 14.45 3.21 -4.62
C LEU A 75 13.75 2.97 -5.97
N VAL A 76 12.42 2.90 -5.99
CA VAL A 76 11.62 2.78 -7.22
C VAL A 76 11.86 3.92 -8.22
N VAL A 77 12.27 5.10 -7.74
CA VAL A 77 12.62 6.25 -8.60
C VAL A 77 13.74 5.91 -9.60
N ARG A 78 14.67 5.03 -9.22
CA ARG A 78 15.76 4.54 -10.08
C ARG A 78 15.23 3.92 -11.38
N ASP A 79 14.08 3.27 -11.33
CA ASP A 79 13.56 2.45 -12.42
C ASP A 79 12.48 3.17 -13.25
N ILE A 80 12.27 4.48 -13.04
CA ILE A 80 11.33 5.30 -13.84
C ILE A 80 11.58 5.14 -15.34
N ASP A 81 12.85 4.99 -15.76
CA ASP A 81 13.23 4.77 -17.15
C ASP A 81 12.62 3.49 -17.76
N LEU A 82 12.41 2.46 -16.95
CA LEU A 82 11.75 1.21 -17.32
C LEU A 82 10.24 1.31 -17.17
N LEU A 83 9.76 1.92 -16.07
CA LEU A 83 8.33 2.08 -15.81
C LEU A 83 7.62 2.83 -16.95
N LYS A 84 8.29 3.82 -17.56
CA LYS A 84 7.77 4.55 -18.73
C LYS A 84 7.67 3.72 -20.02
N LYS A 85 8.40 2.60 -20.11
CA LYS A 85 8.37 1.69 -21.27
C LYS A 85 7.32 0.59 -21.12
N LEU A 86 6.77 0.43 -19.92
CA LEU A 86 5.73 -0.53 -19.59
C LEU A 86 4.36 0.09 -19.88
N GLY A 87 3.42 -0.71 -20.38
CA GLY A 87 2.11 -0.20 -20.82
C GLY A 87 1.26 0.34 -19.67
N ARG A 88 0.91 -0.52 -18.70
CA ARG A 88 0.09 -0.15 -17.55
C ARG A 88 0.86 -0.36 -16.26
N VAL A 89 1.25 0.74 -15.62
CA VAL A 89 1.97 0.73 -14.35
C VAL A 89 1.25 1.62 -13.34
N THR A 90 1.09 1.11 -12.12
CA THR A 90 0.68 1.87 -10.95
C THR A 90 1.70 1.65 -9.84
N VAL A 91 2.19 2.72 -9.21
CA VAL A 91 3.11 2.63 -8.07
C VAL A 91 2.40 3.18 -6.83
N SER A 92 2.38 2.39 -5.75
CA SER A 92 1.76 2.74 -4.49
C SER A 92 2.79 2.84 -3.37
N TRP A 93 2.64 3.87 -2.53
CA TRP A 93 3.44 4.05 -1.32
C TRP A 93 2.58 3.86 -0.08
N SER A 94 3.05 3.02 0.85
CA SER A 94 2.43 2.95 2.17
C SER A 94 2.82 4.18 3.01
N ILE A 95 1.86 5.06 3.25
CA ILE A 95 1.99 6.29 4.06
C ILE A 95 0.79 6.32 5.00
N ASN A 96 0.92 5.72 6.18
CA ASN A 96 -0.17 5.62 7.17
C ASN A 96 -0.02 6.57 8.36
N THR A 97 1.01 7.40 8.35
CA THR A 97 1.29 8.43 9.35
C THR A 97 2.13 9.55 8.73
N LEU A 98 2.11 10.73 9.35
CA LEU A 98 3.07 11.82 9.12
C LEU A 98 4.07 11.97 10.28
N ASP A 99 3.99 11.10 11.30
CA ASP A 99 4.91 11.06 12.43
C ASP A 99 6.02 10.01 12.22
N GLU A 100 7.25 10.48 12.08
CA GLU A 100 8.44 9.62 11.93
C GLU A 100 8.68 8.74 13.16
N ASN A 101 8.27 9.15 14.36
CA ASN A 101 8.43 8.33 15.57
C ASN A 101 7.51 7.11 15.50
N PHE A 102 6.22 7.31 15.20
CA PHE A 102 5.30 6.21 14.99
C PHE A 102 5.76 5.28 13.85
N LYS A 103 6.24 5.84 12.73
CA LYS A 103 6.81 5.04 11.65
C LYS A 103 8.01 4.20 12.11
N ASN A 104 8.93 4.78 12.88
CA ASN A 104 10.13 4.09 13.37
C ASN A 104 9.83 3.04 14.46
N ASP A 105 8.74 3.20 15.20
CA ASP A 105 8.23 2.17 16.11
C ASP A 105 7.71 0.94 15.34
N MET A 106 7.30 1.09 14.08
CA MET A 106 6.68 0.03 13.26
C MET A 106 7.65 -0.67 12.32
N ASP A 107 8.47 0.08 11.57
CA ASP A 107 9.46 -0.47 10.65
C ASP A 107 10.67 0.44 10.40
N SER A 108 11.73 -0.17 9.86
CA SER A 108 12.97 0.52 9.49
C SER A 108 13.02 0.91 8.00
N ALA A 109 11.87 1.06 7.32
CA ALA A 109 11.84 1.44 5.90
C ALA A 109 12.17 2.92 5.68
N SER A 110 12.11 3.43 4.45
CA SER A 110 12.42 4.83 4.14
C SER A 110 11.55 5.79 4.96
N SER A 111 12.07 6.99 5.24
CA SER A 111 11.32 8.05 5.93
C SER A 111 10.08 8.47 5.15
N ILE A 112 9.08 9.02 5.83
CA ILE A 112 7.81 9.46 5.25
C ILE A 112 8.07 10.51 4.17
N GLU A 113 8.95 11.48 4.44
CA GLU A 113 9.33 12.50 3.46
C GLU A 113 10.01 11.92 2.21
N ARG A 114 10.84 10.87 2.35
CA ARG A 114 11.44 10.18 1.19
C ARG A 114 10.37 9.45 0.38
N ARG A 115 9.39 8.80 1.03
CA ARG A 115 8.26 8.15 0.34
C ARG A 115 7.43 9.17 -0.45
N ILE A 116 7.08 10.30 0.18
CA ILE A 116 6.34 11.40 -0.44
C ILE A 116 7.11 11.98 -1.63
N ALA A 117 8.41 12.27 -1.46
CA ALA A 117 9.24 12.82 -2.54
C ALA A 117 9.42 11.83 -3.72
N ALA A 118 9.50 10.53 -3.44
CA ALA A 118 9.54 9.50 -4.48
C ALA A 118 8.22 9.40 -5.23
N MET A 119 7.10 9.42 -4.51
CA MET A 119 5.76 9.43 -5.09
C MET A 119 5.58 10.63 -6.02
N LYS A 120 6.01 11.82 -5.60
CA LYS A 120 5.99 13.02 -6.44
C LYS A 120 6.79 12.86 -7.73
N GLN A 121 8.03 12.37 -7.64
CA GLN A 121 8.88 12.18 -8.83
C GLN A 121 8.25 11.20 -9.84
N VAL A 122 7.61 10.14 -9.36
CA VAL A 122 6.93 9.16 -10.21
C VAL A 122 5.64 9.75 -10.81
N TYR A 123 4.87 10.51 -10.03
CA TYR A 123 3.67 11.22 -10.50
C TYR A 123 3.99 12.24 -11.60
N ASP A 124 5.03 13.05 -11.37
CA ASP A 124 5.54 14.06 -12.31
C ASP A 124 6.12 13.41 -13.59
N ALA A 125 6.62 12.18 -13.50
CA ALA A 125 7.09 11.40 -14.65
C ALA A 125 5.96 10.84 -15.55
N GLY A 126 4.69 11.10 -15.21
CA GLY A 126 3.54 10.63 -15.98
C GLY A 126 3.03 9.24 -15.55
N ILE A 127 3.62 8.63 -14.52
CA ILE A 127 3.22 7.30 -14.03
C ILE A 127 2.10 7.44 -13.00
N ARG A 128 1.14 6.52 -13.00
CA ARG A 128 0.02 6.53 -12.06
C ARG A 128 0.49 6.21 -10.65
N THR A 129 0.13 7.04 -9.69
CA THR A 129 0.57 6.88 -8.28
C THR A 129 -0.59 6.74 -7.30
N VAL A 130 -0.31 6.08 -6.19
CA VAL A 130 -1.26 5.83 -5.11
C VAL A 130 -0.61 6.19 -3.78
N CYS A 131 -1.28 7.01 -2.99
CA CYS A 131 -1.02 7.07 -1.55
C CYS A 131 -1.86 5.97 -0.90
N PHE A 132 -1.20 4.96 -0.34
CA PHE A 132 -1.88 3.87 0.35
C PHE A 132 -1.78 4.08 1.87
N VAL A 133 -2.85 4.60 2.45
CA VAL A 133 -2.99 4.75 3.90
C VAL A 133 -3.38 3.39 4.48
N SER A 134 -2.39 2.51 4.58
CA SER A 134 -2.55 1.18 5.15
C SER A 134 -1.40 0.82 6.10
N PRO A 135 -1.71 0.30 7.30
CA PRO A 135 -3.06 0.26 7.88
C PRO A 135 -3.43 1.59 8.56
N VAL A 136 -4.72 1.94 8.57
CA VAL A 136 -5.27 3.00 9.43
C VAL A 136 -5.31 2.49 10.88
N PHE A 137 -4.48 3.07 11.75
CA PHE A 137 -4.47 2.79 13.19
C PHE A 137 -5.53 3.63 13.91
N PRO A 138 -6.50 3.01 14.62
CA PRO A 138 -7.51 3.74 15.38
C PRO A 138 -6.90 4.75 16.37
N GLY A 139 -7.38 5.98 16.35
CA GLY A 139 -6.92 7.08 17.21
C GLY A 139 -5.51 7.60 16.94
N ILE A 140 -4.79 7.08 15.94
CA ILE A 140 -3.39 7.46 15.63
C ILE A 140 -3.26 7.98 14.20
N THR A 141 -3.80 7.26 13.21
CA THR A 141 -3.69 7.68 11.80
C THR A 141 -4.66 8.81 11.51
N ASP A 142 -4.12 9.99 11.19
CA ASP A 142 -4.86 11.13 10.65
C ASP A 142 -4.81 11.10 9.11
N PHE A 143 -5.79 10.43 8.50
CA PHE A 143 -5.82 10.32 7.04
C PHE A 143 -6.18 11.63 6.33
N GLU A 144 -6.86 12.58 6.99
CA GLU A 144 -7.18 13.88 6.37
C GLU A 144 -5.91 14.72 6.22
N ALA A 145 -5.08 14.75 7.28
CA ALA A 145 -3.78 15.42 7.20
C ALA A 145 -2.87 14.78 6.13
N ILE A 146 -2.87 13.44 6.03
CA ILE A 146 -2.14 12.74 4.97
C ILE A 146 -2.71 13.12 3.60
N PHE A 147 -4.03 13.13 3.43
CA PHE A 147 -4.68 13.51 2.17
C PHE A 147 -4.29 14.92 1.74
N GLU A 148 -4.41 15.91 2.64
CA GLU A 148 -4.05 17.30 2.37
C GLU A 148 -2.58 17.43 1.95
N ARG A 149 -1.69 16.64 2.55
CA ARG A 149 -0.27 16.61 2.22
C ARG A 149 0.04 16.04 0.83
N VAL A 150 -0.80 15.14 0.30
CA VAL A 150 -0.46 14.31 -0.88
C VAL A 150 -1.40 14.41 -2.07
N LYS A 151 -2.57 15.04 -1.95
CA LYS A 151 -3.60 15.10 -3.01
C LYS A 151 -3.09 15.60 -4.37
N ASP A 152 -2.05 16.43 -4.39
CA ASP A 152 -1.50 17.03 -5.62
C ASP A 152 -0.44 16.14 -6.31
N GLN A 153 -0.19 14.94 -5.77
CA GLN A 153 0.87 14.02 -6.21
C GLN A 153 0.46 12.54 -6.15
N CYS A 154 -0.85 12.27 -6.06
CA CYS A 154 -1.42 10.94 -6.24
C CYS A 154 -2.64 10.96 -7.17
N ASP A 155 -2.88 9.84 -7.85
CA ASP A 155 -4.11 9.63 -8.62
C ASP A 155 -5.17 8.89 -7.81
N LEU A 156 -4.73 8.08 -6.84
CA LEU A 156 -5.59 7.35 -5.92
C LEU A 156 -5.13 7.56 -4.48
N PHE A 157 -6.11 7.56 -3.58
CA PHE A 157 -5.92 7.61 -2.14
C PHE A 157 -6.67 6.44 -1.50
N TRP A 158 -5.93 5.43 -1.05
CA TRP A 158 -6.51 4.18 -0.56
C TRP A 158 -6.52 4.14 0.96
N LEU A 159 -7.66 3.74 1.55
CA LEU A 159 -7.86 3.63 2.99
C LEU A 159 -8.14 2.17 3.37
N GLU A 160 -7.28 1.55 4.18
CA GLU A 160 -7.49 0.16 4.64
C GLU A 160 -7.37 0.09 6.17
N ASN A 161 -8.25 -0.69 6.80
CA ASN A 161 -8.28 -0.83 8.25
C ASN A 161 -7.12 -1.69 8.76
N LEU A 162 -6.63 -1.36 9.96
CA LEU A 162 -5.73 -2.26 10.68
C LEU A 162 -6.42 -3.59 11.00
N ASN A 163 -5.92 -4.67 10.41
CA ASN A 163 -6.41 -6.03 10.61
C ASN A 163 -5.49 -6.82 11.54
N LEU A 164 -5.93 -7.08 12.78
CA LEU A 164 -5.14 -7.79 13.79
C LEU A 164 -5.43 -9.29 13.77
N ARG A 165 -4.54 -10.06 13.12
CA ARG A 165 -4.62 -11.53 13.05
C ARG A 165 -3.45 -12.22 13.75
N GLY A 166 -3.71 -13.37 14.36
CA GLY A 166 -2.68 -14.22 14.96
C GLY A 166 -1.81 -13.50 16.01
N GLY A 167 -0.52 -13.83 16.04
CA GLY A 167 0.44 -13.27 17.01
C GLY A 167 0.60 -11.74 16.94
N PHE A 168 0.35 -11.14 15.78
CA PHE A 168 0.43 -9.68 15.60
C PHE A 168 -0.58 -8.93 16.46
N LYS A 169 -1.75 -9.52 16.75
CA LYS A 169 -2.75 -8.89 17.61
C LYS A 169 -2.16 -8.56 18.98
N LYS A 170 -1.48 -9.51 19.63
CA LYS A 170 -0.86 -9.29 20.93
C LYS A 170 0.20 -8.19 20.87
N THR A 171 1.09 -8.25 19.88
CA THR A 171 2.17 -7.26 19.71
C THR A 171 1.62 -5.84 19.59
N ILE A 172 0.59 -5.62 18.76
CA ILE A 172 -0.02 -4.30 18.60
C ILE A 172 -0.79 -3.87 19.86
N MET A 173 -1.57 -4.77 20.48
CA MET A 173 -2.29 -4.43 21.71
C MET A 173 -1.33 -4.05 22.86
N ASP A 174 -0.20 -4.77 23.00
CA ASP A 174 0.84 -4.46 23.98
C ASP A 174 1.51 -3.10 23.67
N TYR A 175 1.78 -2.82 22.39
CA TYR A 175 2.31 -1.53 21.95
C TYR A 175 1.36 -0.37 22.30
N ILE A 176 0.06 -0.53 22.02
CA ILE A 176 -0.96 0.47 22.36
C ILE A 176 -1.03 0.66 23.88
N ALA A 177 -1.05 -0.42 24.67
CA ALA A 177 -1.05 -0.31 26.13
C ALA A 177 0.18 0.41 26.69
N GLY A 178 1.35 0.25 26.07
CA GLY A 178 2.59 0.89 26.49
C GLY A 178 2.74 2.34 26.05
N LYS A 179 2.35 2.67 24.82
CA LYS A 179 2.60 3.99 24.19
C LYS A 179 1.38 4.91 24.14
N TYR A 180 0.17 4.33 24.07
CA TYR A 180 -1.11 5.03 23.93
C TYR A 180 -2.15 4.46 24.89
N PRO A 181 -1.91 4.50 26.22
CA PRO A 181 -2.77 3.84 27.20
C PRO A 181 -4.23 4.32 27.13
N ASP A 182 -4.46 5.58 26.77
CA ASP A 182 -5.80 6.16 26.62
C ASP A 182 -6.60 5.56 25.45
N LEU A 183 -5.92 4.95 24.47
CA LEU A 183 -6.57 4.29 23.33
C LEU A 183 -6.91 2.82 23.61
N VAL A 184 -6.46 2.23 24.73
CA VAL A 184 -6.73 0.82 25.05
C VAL A 184 -8.22 0.48 25.03
N PRO A 185 -9.14 1.28 25.61
CA PRO A 185 -10.57 1.00 25.54
C PRO A 185 -11.11 0.96 24.10
N LEU A 186 -10.63 1.84 23.22
CA LEU A 186 -11.03 1.87 21.81
C LEU A 186 -10.58 0.59 21.08
N TYR A 187 -9.33 0.16 21.30
CA TYR A 187 -8.81 -1.06 20.69
C TYR A 187 -9.52 -2.31 21.23
N ASP A 188 -9.94 -2.33 22.50
CA ASP A 188 -10.74 -3.41 23.07
C ASP A 188 -12.12 -3.51 22.39
N GLU A 189 -12.81 -2.38 22.22
CA GLU A 189 -14.09 -2.32 21.50
C GLU A 189 -13.96 -2.88 20.07
N ILE A 190 -12.96 -2.41 19.32
CA ILE A 190 -12.78 -2.79 17.92
C ILE A 190 -12.36 -4.27 17.79
N TYR A 191 -11.34 -4.70 18.54
CA TYR A 191 -10.65 -5.96 18.25
C TYR A 191 -11.03 -7.12 19.16
N ASN A 192 -11.60 -6.87 20.36
CA ASN A 192 -12.08 -7.92 21.26
C ASN A 192 -13.61 -8.01 21.28
N LYS A 193 -14.31 -6.87 21.17
CA LYS A 193 -15.78 -6.85 21.09
C LYS A 193 -16.32 -6.78 19.65
N HIS A 194 -15.43 -6.71 18.67
CA HIS A 194 -15.78 -6.70 17.24
C HIS A 194 -16.71 -5.54 16.85
N ASN A 195 -16.58 -4.39 17.52
CA ASN A 195 -17.38 -3.20 17.27
C ASN A 195 -16.84 -2.45 16.03
N ARG A 196 -17.69 -2.26 15.01
CA ARG A 196 -17.33 -1.64 13.73
C ARG A 196 -17.57 -0.13 13.66
N SER A 197 -18.30 0.41 14.65
CA SER A 197 -18.74 1.81 14.64
C SER A 197 -17.62 2.81 14.41
N TYR A 198 -16.40 2.51 14.88
CA TYR A 198 -15.23 3.36 14.63
C TYR A 198 -14.89 3.47 13.14
N PHE A 199 -14.76 2.35 12.44
CA PHE A 199 -14.42 2.36 11.00
C PHE A 199 -15.60 2.80 10.13
N GLU A 200 -16.84 2.50 10.52
CA GLU A 200 -18.04 3.06 9.89
C GLU A 200 -18.06 4.59 9.97
N ALA A 201 -17.68 5.17 11.12
CA ALA A 201 -17.52 6.60 11.26
C ALA A 201 -16.37 7.16 10.40
N LEU A 202 -15.28 6.42 10.22
CA LEU A 202 -14.19 6.82 9.31
C LEU A 202 -14.60 6.75 7.83
N GLU A 203 -15.45 5.80 7.43
CA GLU A 203 -16.02 5.73 6.07
C GLU A 203 -16.85 6.99 5.77
N VAL A 204 -17.76 7.37 6.68
CA VAL A 204 -18.53 8.62 6.56
C VAL A 204 -17.61 9.84 6.45
N LYS A 205 -16.57 9.89 7.29
CA LYS A 205 -15.60 10.98 7.30
C LYS A 205 -14.81 11.06 5.98
N ALA A 206 -14.43 9.92 5.41
CA ALA A 206 -13.75 9.86 4.12
C ALA A 206 -14.66 10.31 2.96
N GLU A 207 -15.95 9.97 3.01
CA GLU A 207 -16.95 10.43 2.03
C GLU A 207 -17.19 11.95 2.14
N GLU A 208 -17.25 12.50 3.35
CA GLU A 208 -17.33 13.94 3.59
C GLU A 208 -16.09 14.69 3.09
N MET A 209 -14.89 14.15 3.34
CA MET A 209 -13.64 14.66 2.79
C MET A 209 -13.65 14.64 1.26
N ALA A 210 -14.15 13.57 0.65
CA ALA A 210 -14.28 13.47 -0.81
C ALA A 210 -15.17 14.58 -1.39
N LYS A 211 -16.32 14.85 -0.75
CA LYS A 211 -17.22 15.96 -1.12
C LYS A 211 -16.55 17.32 -0.95
N LYS A 212 -15.82 17.54 0.16
CA LYS A 212 -15.10 18.79 0.45
C LYS A 212 -14.07 19.13 -0.63
N TYR A 213 -13.37 18.12 -1.15
CA TYR A 213 -12.29 18.30 -2.12
C TYR A 213 -12.69 17.99 -3.58
N ASP A 214 -13.99 17.81 -3.87
CA ASP A 214 -14.49 17.43 -5.20
C ASP A 214 -13.74 16.21 -5.79
N CYS A 215 -13.63 15.16 -4.98
CA CYS A 215 -12.93 13.92 -5.32
C CYS A 215 -13.94 12.79 -5.50
N PRO A 216 -13.76 11.90 -6.49
CA PRO A 216 -14.57 10.68 -6.57
C PRO A 216 -14.31 9.79 -5.35
N PHE A 217 -15.38 9.23 -4.79
CA PHE A 217 -15.33 8.25 -3.72
C PHE A 217 -15.88 6.92 -4.24
N VAL A 218 -15.11 5.85 -4.13
CA VAL A 218 -15.50 4.52 -4.60
C VAL A 218 -15.17 3.44 -3.58
N ASP A 219 -15.99 2.39 -3.56
CA ASP A 219 -15.77 1.23 -2.72
C ASP A 219 -14.98 0.17 -3.48
N ASN A 220 -13.77 -0.15 -3.03
CA ASN A 220 -12.96 -1.28 -3.52
C ASN A 220 -12.72 -1.34 -5.04
N GLU A 221 -12.94 -0.24 -5.74
CA GLU A 221 -12.73 -0.09 -7.18
C GLU A 221 -11.43 0.65 -7.45
N MET A 222 -10.74 0.24 -8.52
CA MET A 222 -9.50 0.90 -8.98
C MET A 222 -9.70 1.47 -10.38
N PRO A 223 -10.47 2.57 -10.54
CA PRO A 223 -10.70 3.19 -11.84
C PRO A 223 -9.36 3.58 -12.47
N TYR A 224 -9.05 2.99 -13.63
CA TYR A 224 -7.75 3.20 -14.24
C TYR A 224 -7.69 4.51 -15.01
N GLY A 225 -6.58 5.22 -14.86
CA GLY A 225 -6.35 6.51 -15.49
C GLY A 225 -5.62 7.45 -14.55
N ARG A 226 -5.12 8.55 -15.11
CA ARG A 226 -4.71 9.72 -14.35
C ARG A 226 -5.94 10.56 -14.07
N VAL A 227 -5.92 11.30 -12.97
CA VAL A 227 -7.00 12.20 -12.55
C VAL A 227 -6.51 13.65 -12.54
N PRO A 228 -7.41 14.66 -12.53
CA PRO A 228 -7.01 16.04 -12.32
C PRO A 228 -6.16 16.19 -11.04
N GLN A 229 -5.07 16.94 -11.14
CA GLN A 229 -4.19 17.18 -10.00
C GLN A 229 -4.98 17.80 -8.84
N GLY A 230 -4.78 17.27 -7.63
CA GLY A 230 -5.50 17.72 -6.44
C GLY A 230 -6.83 17.02 -6.20
N HIS A 231 -7.29 16.19 -7.14
CA HIS A 231 -8.57 15.47 -7.09
C HIS A 231 -8.40 13.94 -7.23
N PRO A 232 -7.61 13.29 -6.35
CA PRO A 232 -7.43 11.84 -6.38
C PRO A 232 -8.75 11.11 -6.14
N VAL A 233 -8.90 9.89 -6.71
CA VAL A 233 -10.01 9.02 -6.30
C VAL A 233 -9.72 8.47 -4.91
N ILE A 234 -10.63 8.72 -3.97
CA ILE A 234 -10.60 8.12 -2.65
C ILE A 234 -11.23 6.73 -2.76
N VAL A 235 -10.47 5.70 -2.45
CA VAL A 235 -10.91 4.30 -2.49
C VAL A 235 -11.01 3.77 -1.07
N ASP A 236 -12.22 3.39 -0.69
CA ASP A 236 -12.47 2.76 0.59
C ASP A 236 -12.23 1.24 0.50
N TYR A 237 -11.22 0.77 1.24
CA TYR A 237 -10.90 -0.64 1.48
C TYR A 237 -11.16 -1.08 2.94
N PHE A 238 -11.88 -0.29 3.74
CA PHE A 238 -12.31 -0.73 5.06
C PHE A 238 -13.15 -2.03 4.95
N TYR A 239 -12.71 -3.07 5.67
CA TYR A 239 -13.27 -4.42 5.66
C TYR A 239 -13.24 -5.12 4.29
N HIS A 240 -12.26 -4.79 3.44
CA HIS A 240 -12.06 -5.45 2.14
C HIS A 240 -11.97 -6.99 2.26
N GLU A 241 -11.45 -7.51 3.37
CA GLU A 241 -11.33 -8.96 3.60
C GLU A 241 -12.68 -9.71 3.60
N GLU A 242 -13.79 -9.00 3.75
CA GLU A 242 -15.13 -9.59 3.78
C GLU A 242 -15.81 -9.58 2.41
N ILE A 243 -15.19 -8.94 1.41
CA ILE A 243 -15.69 -8.94 0.04
C ILE A 243 -15.52 -10.33 -0.56
N ARG A 244 -16.64 -10.95 -0.90
CA ARG A 244 -16.70 -12.28 -1.50
C ARG A 244 -16.85 -12.16 -3.01
N GLY A 245 -15.99 -12.85 -3.76
CA GLY A 245 -16.03 -12.93 -5.23
C GLY A 245 -14.73 -12.44 -5.87
N THR A 246 -14.40 -12.95 -7.06
CA THR A 246 -13.15 -12.63 -7.78
C THR A 246 -13.19 -11.32 -8.55
N GLU A 247 -14.36 -10.69 -8.64
CA GLU A 247 -14.61 -9.56 -9.55
C GLU A 247 -14.32 -8.18 -8.94
N ASN A 248 -14.02 -8.07 -7.62
CA ASN A 248 -13.80 -6.80 -6.92
C ASN A 248 -14.84 -5.72 -7.29
N THR A 249 -16.12 -6.08 -7.30
CA THR A 249 -17.22 -5.23 -7.81
C THR A 249 -17.62 -4.09 -6.87
N GLY A 250 -16.86 -3.82 -5.81
CA GLY A 250 -17.18 -2.80 -4.80
C GLY A 250 -18.39 -3.08 -3.91
N LYS A 251 -19.25 -4.03 -4.27
CA LYS A 251 -20.50 -4.31 -3.54
C LYS A 251 -20.23 -5.03 -2.22
N ARG A 252 -20.35 -4.29 -1.11
CA ARG A 252 -20.49 -4.84 0.24
C ARG A 252 -21.93 -5.33 0.42
N ASN A 253 -22.13 -6.48 1.08
CA ASN A 253 -23.44 -6.80 1.64
C ASN A 253 -23.64 -5.89 2.85
N ARG A 254 -24.21 -4.70 2.64
CA ARG A 254 -24.70 -3.84 3.72
C ARG A 254 -25.96 -4.45 4.33
#